data_AF-A0A8T7FJZ5-F1
#
_entry.id   AF-A0A8T7FJZ5-F1
#
_cell.length_a   1.000
_cell.length_b   1.000
_cell.length_c   1.000
_cell.angle_alpha   90.00
_cell.angle_beta   90.00
_cell.angle_gamma   90.00
#
_symmetry.space_group_name_H-M   'P 1'
#
loop_
_entity.id
_entity.type
_entity.pdbx_description
1 polymer ?
#
loop_
_entity_poly.entity_id
_entity_poly.type
_entity_poly.pdbx_seq_one_letter_code
_entity_poly.pdbx_strand_id
1 'polypeptide(L)'
;MQTLPPNFVNNIQSTFGEQGREWLERLPNLIADASARWGLTEVQPVPNLSYNFVAFAKHPSPPASLSQGEGSVILKIGVPHRELISELEALKFFNGNGVCQLLECDEERGMFLLERLEPGGTLSELENDDERTHIAIDVMQALWARGGVLAAGDGGGSIVKFIQLSDWFGELKNIRPQFNGGTGADSRGTFGAGGIVPAGIVRR
;
A
#
# COMPACT_ATOMS: atom_id res chain seq x y z
N MET A 1 -0.78 10.84 22.47
CA MET A 1 -1.39 10.20 21.28
C MET A 1 -1.66 11.28 20.26
N GLN A 2 -1.10 11.17 19.07
CA GLN A 2 -1.48 12.05 17.95
C GLN A 2 -2.93 11.72 17.56
N THR A 3 -3.75 12.75 17.35
CA THR A 3 -5.13 12.57 16.89
C THR A 3 -5.12 12.12 15.44
N LEU A 4 -5.75 10.98 15.14
CA LEU A 4 -5.89 10.49 13.77
C LEU A 4 -6.85 11.38 12.96
N PRO A 5 -6.61 11.58 11.65
CA PRO A 5 -7.54 12.35 10.81
C PRO A 5 -8.95 11.75 10.83
N PRO A 6 -10.02 12.56 11.01
CA PRO A 6 -11.38 12.04 11.08
C PRO A 6 -11.82 11.24 9.85
N ASN A 7 -11.39 11.66 8.65
CA ASN A 7 -11.71 10.94 7.41
C ASN A 7 -11.08 9.54 7.36
N PHE A 8 -9.85 9.40 7.87
CA PHE A 8 -9.18 8.10 7.97
C PHE A 8 -9.96 7.16 8.90
N VAL A 9 -10.35 7.65 10.09
CA VAL A 9 -11.17 6.89 11.04
C VAL A 9 -12.49 6.44 10.40
N ASN A 10 -13.19 7.36 9.73
CA ASN A 10 -14.46 7.07 9.06
C ASN A 10 -14.31 6.03 7.94
N ASN A 11 -13.26 6.13 7.11
CA ASN A 11 -12.99 5.20 6.02
C ASN A 11 -12.75 3.78 6.53
N ILE A 12 -11.95 3.64 7.59
CA ILE A 12 -11.67 2.34 8.20
C ILE A 12 -12.96 1.72 8.77
N GLN A 13 -13.74 2.50 9.52
CA GLN A 13 -14.98 2.01 10.13
C GLN A 13 -16.06 1.66 9.10
N SER A 14 -16.21 2.46 8.04
CA SER A 14 -17.21 2.21 6.99
C SER A 14 -16.85 0.99 6.14
N THR A 15 -15.56 0.77 5.90
CA THR A 15 -15.09 -0.33 5.03
C THR A 15 -15.00 -1.65 5.78
N PHE A 16 -14.50 -1.65 7.02
CA PHE A 16 -14.21 -2.87 7.77
C PHE A 16 -15.16 -3.12 8.95
N GLY A 17 -16.13 -2.24 9.19
CA GLY A 17 -17.14 -2.41 10.23
C GLY A 17 -16.53 -2.57 11.63
N GLU A 18 -16.94 -3.61 12.35
CA GLU A 18 -16.44 -3.91 13.70
C GLU A 18 -14.94 -4.20 13.73
N GLN A 19 -14.44 -4.96 12.74
CA GLN A 19 -13.00 -5.25 12.65
C GLN A 19 -12.18 -3.97 12.49
N GLY A 20 -12.71 -2.99 11.75
CA GLY A 20 -12.09 -1.66 11.61
C GLY A 20 -12.05 -0.89 12.94
N ARG A 21 -13.11 -0.95 13.74
CA ARG A 21 -13.16 -0.32 15.08
C ARG A 21 -12.13 -0.95 16.02
N GLU A 22 -12.13 -2.26 16.15
CA GLU A 22 -11.16 -3.00 16.96
C GLU A 22 -9.72 -2.77 16.51
N TRP A 23 -9.50 -2.63 15.19
CA TRP A 23 -8.19 -2.33 14.65
C TRP A 23 -7.73 -0.91 15.00
N LEU A 24 -8.62 0.10 14.90
CA LEU A 24 -8.30 1.48 15.30
C LEU A 24 -7.94 1.58 16.78
N GLU A 25 -8.61 0.83 17.65
CA GLU A 25 -8.29 0.76 19.09
C GLU A 25 -6.91 0.14 19.33
N ARG A 26 -6.54 -0.86 18.53
CA ARG A 26 -5.23 -1.55 18.63
C ARG A 26 -4.10 -0.82 17.90
N LEU A 27 -4.39 0.09 16.98
CA LEU A 27 -3.41 0.76 16.13
C LEU A 27 -2.25 1.40 16.92
N PRO A 28 -2.47 2.11 18.04
CA PRO A 28 -1.37 2.66 18.84
C PRO A 28 -0.39 1.59 19.34
N ASN A 29 -0.90 0.42 19.74
CA ASN A 29 -0.07 -0.70 20.17
C ASN A 29 0.64 -1.36 18.99
N LEU A 30 -0.02 -1.48 17.83
CA LEU A 30 0.62 -1.99 16.60
C LEU A 30 1.79 -1.10 16.16
N ILE A 31 1.64 0.22 16.26
CA ILE A 31 2.73 1.17 15.96
C ILE A 31 3.87 1.00 16.96
N ALA A 32 3.57 0.87 18.25
CA ALA A 32 4.58 0.66 19.30
C ALA A 32 5.34 -0.66 19.11
N ASP A 33 4.62 -1.75 18.82
CA ASP A 33 5.18 -3.08 18.56
C ASP A 33 6.07 -3.05 17.31
N ALA A 34 5.61 -2.46 16.21
CA ALA A 34 6.40 -2.32 14.98
C ALA A 34 7.67 -1.49 15.22
N SER A 35 7.54 -0.40 15.99
CA SER A 35 8.68 0.46 16.33
C SER A 35 9.71 -0.26 17.18
N ALA A 36 9.27 -1.02 18.19
CA ALA A 36 10.16 -1.81 19.03
C ALA A 36 10.82 -2.96 18.25
N ARG A 37 10.04 -3.66 17.42
CA ARG A 37 10.50 -4.81 16.64
C ARG A 37 11.57 -4.43 15.63
N TRP A 38 11.36 -3.33 14.90
CA TRP A 38 12.26 -2.89 13.82
C TRP A 38 13.16 -1.71 14.23
N GLY A 39 13.21 -1.37 15.52
CA GLY A 39 14.04 -0.29 16.05
C GLY A 39 13.73 1.08 15.44
N LEU A 40 12.48 1.34 15.05
CA LEU A 40 12.09 2.58 14.36
C LEU A 40 12.08 3.77 15.31
N THR A 41 12.60 4.90 14.82
CA THR A 41 12.52 6.20 15.48
C THR A 41 11.78 7.20 14.59
N GLU A 42 11.35 8.32 15.17
CA GLU A 42 10.71 9.43 14.43
C GLU A 42 9.50 9.00 13.60
N VAL A 43 8.69 8.07 14.12
CA VAL A 43 7.49 7.60 13.43
C VAL A 43 6.46 8.72 13.33
N GLN A 44 6.21 9.18 12.11
CA GLN A 44 5.31 10.30 11.81
C GLN A 44 4.34 9.90 10.69
N PRO A 45 3.02 9.93 10.93
CA PRO A 45 2.03 9.62 9.91
C PRO A 45 2.18 10.53 8.68
N VAL A 46 1.95 9.98 7.50
CA VAL A 46 1.87 10.78 6.27
C VAL A 46 0.62 11.69 6.34
N PRO A 47 0.64 12.88 5.72
CA PRO A 47 -0.45 13.85 5.85
C PRO A 47 -1.80 13.37 5.30
N ASN A 48 -1.81 12.39 4.39
CA ASN A 48 -2.97 11.95 3.60
C ASN A 48 -3.35 10.48 3.86
N LEU A 49 -3.57 10.12 5.12
CA LEU A 49 -4.09 8.79 5.48
C LEU A 49 -5.47 8.52 4.86
N SER A 50 -5.68 7.30 4.36
CA SER A 50 -6.94 6.89 3.70
C SER A 50 -7.48 5.56 4.23
N TYR A 51 -6.91 4.42 3.82
CA TYR A 51 -7.38 3.07 4.21
C TYR A 51 -6.33 2.23 4.96
N ASN A 52 -5.11 2.73 5.09
CA ASN A 52 -4.04 2.13 5.86
C ASN A 52 -3.37 3.23 6.68
N PHE A 53 -2.86 2.88 7.86
CA PHE A 53 -1.94 3.75 8.56
C PHE A 53 -0.59 3.69 7.86
N VAL A 54 -0.08 4.84 7.43
CA VAL A 54 1.23 4.96 6.77
C VAL A 54 2.02 6.05 7.48
N ALA A 55 3.27 5.78 7.80
CA ALA A 55 4.15 6.70 8.50
C ALA A 55 5.55 6.69 7.90
N PHE A 56 6.17 7.87 7.84
CA PHE A 56 7.61 7.99 7.73
C PHE A 56 8.25 7.53 9.04
N ALA A 57 9.38 6.85 8.95
CA ALA A 57 10.19 6.51 10.10
C ALA A 57 11.68 6.49 9.75
N LYS A 58 12.52 6.50 10.78
CA LYS A 58 13.96 6.32 10.68
C LYS A 58 14.35 4.94 11.23
N HIS A 59 15.16 4.23 10.47
CA HIS A 59 15.74 2.95 10.83
C HIS A 59 17.24 3.17 11.11
N PRO A 60 17.74 2.92 12.34
CA PRO A 60 19.09 3.31 12.75
C PRO A 60 20.21 2.51 12.08
N SER A 61 19.88 1.37 11.48
CA SER A 61 20.82 0.53 10.73
C SER A 61 20.13 -0.05 9.51
N PRO A 62 19.84 0.78 8.48
CA PRO A 62 19.05 0.34 7.34
C PRO A 62 19.70 -0.87 6.65
N PRO A 63 18.90 -1.78 6.06
CA PRO A 63 19.43 -2.82 5.20
C PRO A 63 20.35 -2.23 4.13
N ALA A 64 21.46 -2.90 3.82
CA ALA A 64 22.44 -2.43 2.84
C ALA A 64 21.87 -2.19 1.43
N SER A 65 20.67 -2.72 1.16
CA SER A 65 19.92 -2.51 -0.09
C SER A 65 19.24 -1.14 -0.18
N LEU A 66 19.06 -0.42 0.94
CA LEU A 66 18.57 0.96 0.89
C LEU A 66 19.65 1.88 0.33
N SER A 67 19.42 2.35 -0.89
CA SER A 67 20.34 3.21 -1.63
C SER A 67 20.44 4.58 -0.94
N GLN A 68 21.52 4.83 -0.20
CA GLN A 68 21.98 6.18 0.23
C GLN A 68 20.93 7.09 0.90
N GLY A 69 19.85 6.54 1.46
CA GLY A 69 18.90 7.26 2.32
C GLY A 69 19.33 7.08 3.77
N GLU A 70 19.35 8.15 4.56
CA GLU A 70 19.73 8.19 5.99
C GLU A 70 18.79 7.35 6.90
N GLY A 71 18.59 6.06 6.62
CA GLY A 71 17.67 5.20 7.35
C GLY A 71 16.19 5.52 7.13
N SER A 72 15.85 6.31 6.13
CA SER A 72 14.45 6.73 5.86
C SER A 72 13.62 5.55 5.33
N VAL A 73 12.54 5.19 6.02
CA VAL A 73 11.66 4.05 5.68
C VAL A 73 10.19 4.43 5.80
N ILE A 74 9.32 3.59 5.25
CA ILE A 74 7.87 3.70 5.38
C ILE A 74 7.34 2.55 6.23
N LEU A 75 6.67 2.87 7.33
CA LEU A 75 5.85 1.95 8.10
C LEU A 75 4.43 1.98 7.53
N LYS A 76 3.91 0.82 7.10
CA LYS A 76 2.52 0.67 6.69
C LYS A 76 1.84 -0.39 7.56
N ILE A 77 0.67 -0.07 8.09
CA ILE A 77 -0.16 -0.98 8.89
C ILE A 77 -1.58 -0.91 8.34
N GLY A 78 -2.15 -2.06 8.00
CA GLY A 78 -3.52 -2.16 7.50
C GLY A 78 -4.37 -3.11 8.33
N VAL A 79 -5.69 -3.05 8.16
CA VAL A 79 -6.59 -4.09 8.66
C VAL A 79 -6.31 -5.37 7.85
N PRO A 80 -5.98 -6.52 8.47
CA PRO A 80 -5.73 -7.75 7.73
C PRO A 80 -6.94 -8.17 6.89
N HIS A 81 -6.79 -8.11 5.56
CA HIS A 81 -7.80 -8.54 4.59
C HIS A 81 -7.11 -8.93 3.29
N ARG A 82 -7.86 -9.53 2.35
CA ARG A 82 -7.28 -10.12 1.14
C ARG A 82 -6.50 -9.13 0.26
N GLU A 83 -6.89 -7.86 0.17
CA GLU A 83 -6.19 -6.88 -0.68
C GLU A 83 -4.82 -6.56 -0.08
N LEU A 84 -4.76 -6.39 1.24
CA LEU A 84 -3.51 -6.17 1.97
C LEU A 84 -2.57 -7.38 1.84
N ILE A 85 -3.10 -8.60 1.88
CA ILE A 85 -2.33 -9.83 1.67
C ILE A 85 -1.83 -9.90 0.21
N SER A 86 -2.69 -9.62 -0.77
CA SER A 86 -2.30 -9.60 -2.19
C SER A 86 -1.24 -8.53 -2.47
N GLU A 87 -1.30 -7.38 -1.80
CA GLU A 87 -0.28 -6.34 -1.89
C GLU A 87 1.06 -6.81 -1.32
N LEU A 88 1.06 -7.47 -0.15
CA LEU A 88 2.28 -8.03 0.44
C LEU A 88 2.93 -9.06 -0.51
N GLU A 89 2.12 -9.93 -1.10
CA GLU A 89 2.60 -10.91 -2.09
C GLU A 89 3.13 -10.23 -3.36
N ALA A 90 2.52 -9.13 -3.82
CA ALA A 90 3.05 -8.33 -4.93
C ALA A 90 4.43 -7.75 -4.59
N LEU A 91 4.57 -7.16 -3.40
CA LEU A 91 5.84 -6.59 -2.94
C LEU A 91 6.94 -7.65 -2.82
N LYS A 92 6.61 -8.84 -2.31
CA LYS A 92 7.52 -10.00 -2.27
C LYS A 92 7.92 -10.45 -3.68
N PHE A 93 6.95 -10.53 -4.61
CA PHE A 93 7.17 -11.00 -5.97
C PHE A 93 8.06 -10.06 -6.78
N PHE A 94 7.76 -8.76 -6.75
CA PHE A 94 8.53 -7.76 -7.50
C PHE A 94 9.86 -7.40 -6.84
N ASN A 95 9.96 -7.51 -5.51
CA ASN A 95 11.20 -7.36 -4.74
C ASN A 95 12.06 -6.14 -5.14
N GLY A 96 11.43 -4.97 -5.28
CA GLY A 96 12.11 -3.74 -5.68
C GLY A 96 12.22 -3.48 -7.19
N ASN A 97 11.74 -4.40 -8.04
CA ASN A 97 11.72 -4.23 -9.49
C ASN A 97 10.42 -3.54 -9.93
N GLY A 98 10.52 -2.28 -10.36
CA GLY A 98 9.36 -1.43 -10.69
C GLY A 98 8.54 -0.99 -9.48
N VAL A 99 8.85 -1.52 -8.29
CA VAL A 99 8.24 -1.14 -7.01
C VAL A 99 9.27 -0.80 -5.93
N CYS A 100 8.85 -0.25 -4.80
CA CYS A 100 9.65 -0.12 -3.59
C CYS A 100 9.98 -1.50 -3.01
N GLN A 101 11.13 -1.61 -2.36
CA GLN A 101 11.50 -2.85 -1.71
C GLN A 101 10.71 -3.08 -0.41
N LEU A 102 10.22 -4.30 -0.22
CA LEU A 102 9.79 -4.78 1.10
C LEU A 102 11.02 -5.12 1.93
N LEU A 103 11.22 -4.43 3.04
CA LEU A 103 12.35 -4.63 3.93
C LEU A 103 12.03 -5.70 4.97
N GLU A 104 10.88 -5.57 5.64
CA GLU A 104 10.39 -6.52 6.63
C GLU A 104 8.85 -6.54 6.65
N CYS A 105 8.26 -7.60 7.20
CA CYS A 105 6.82 -7.70 7.38
C CYS A 105 6.40 -8.55 8.58
N ASP A 106 5.18 -8.29 9.05
CA ASP A 106 4.38 -9.17 9.89
C ASP A 106 3.04 -9.37 9.16
N GLU A 107 2.92 -10.49 8.44
CA GLU A 107 1.76 -10.81 7.62
C GLU A 107 0.49 -11.00 8.46
N GLU A 108 0.61 -11.64 9.62
CA GLU A 108 -0.53 -11.92 10.51
C GLU A 108 -1.13 -10.63 11.05
N ARG A 109 -0.29 -9.65 11.40
CA ARG A 109 -0.71 -8.35 11.93
C ARG A 109 -0.89 -7.27 10.86
N GLY A 110 -0.61 -7.57 9.60
CA GLY A 110 -0.75 -6.63 8.48
C GLY A 110 0.21 -5.43 8.55
N MET A 111 1.45 -5.65 9.00
CA MET A 111 2.47 -4.61 9.16
C MET A 111 3.60 -4.78 8.15
N PHE A 112 3.96 -3.72 7.43
CA PHE A 112 5.03 -3.71 6.44
C PHE A 112 6.04 -2.62 6.78
N LEU A 113 7.32 -2.95 6.59
CA LEU A 113 8.39 -1.97 6.53
C LEU A 113 8.90 -1.91 5.09
N LEU A 114 8.77 -0.74 4.47
CA LEU A 114 9.07 -0.52 3.06
C LEU A 114 10.21 0.47 2.91
N GLU A 115 10.95 0.30 1.83
CA GLU A 115 11.84 1.33 1.32
C GLU A 115 11.05 2.62 1.06
N ARG A 116 11.64 3.75 1.48
CA ARG A 116 11.16 5.07 1.07
C ARG A 116 11.85 5.46 -0.23
N LEU A 117 11.06 5.75 -1.26
CA LEU A 117 11.57 6.29 -2.52
C LEU A 117 11.93 7.76 -2.36
N GLU A 118 13.22 8.09 -2.45
CA GLU A 118 13.74 9.47 -2.36
C GLU A 118 14.71 9.79 -3.51
N PRO A 119 14.54 10.93 -4.22
CA PRO A 119 13.40 11.86 -4.14
C PRO A 119 12.09 11.19 -4.58
N GLY A 120 11.04 11.35 -3.78
CA GLY A 120 9.72 10.75 -4.01
C GLY A 120 8.69 11.81 -4.34
N GLY A 121 7.90 11.57 -5.37
CA GLY A 121 6.78 12.42 -5.80
C GLY A 121 5.74 11.57 -6.53
N THR A 122 4.49 12.02 -6.53
CA THR A 122 3.44 11.32 -7.27
C THR A 122 3.55 11.62 -8.75
N LEU A 123 3.29 10.62 -9.59
CA LEU A 123 3.32 10.81 -11.04
C LEU A 123 2.30 11.87 -11.51
N SER A 124 1.20 12.06 -10.77
CA SER A 124 0.18 13.08 -11.01
C SER A 124 0.64 14.52 -10.75
N GLU A 125 1.70 14.74 -9.96
CA GLU A 125 2.27 16.08 -9.74
C GLU A 125 3.11 16.56 -10.93
N LEU A 126 3.47 15.67 -11.86
CA LEU A 126 4.22 16.04 -13.05
C LEU A 126 3.30 16.77 -14.03
N GLU A 127 3.65 18.01 -14.37
CA GLU A 127 2.83 18.87 -15.24
C GLU A 127 2.82 18.40 -16.70
N ASN A 128 3.96 17.90 -17.19
CA ASN A 128 4.10 17.46 -18.57
C ASN A 128 3.43 16.09 -18.80
N ASP A 129 2.35 16.08 -19.59
CA ASP A 129 1.55 14.87 -19.86
C ASP A 129 2.31 13.80 -20.67
N ASP A 130 3.11 14.22 -21.65
CA ASP A 130 3.91 13.29 -22.47
C ASP A 130 4.97 12.60 -21.60
N GLU A 131 5.70 13.38 -20.80
CA GLU A 131 6.70 12.85 -19.87
C GLU A 131 6.05 11.91 -18.84
N ARG A 132 4.90 12.31 -18.29
CA ARG A 132 4.13 11.53 -17.34
C ARG A 132 3.69 10.18 -17.93
N THR A 133 3.21 10.21 -19.18
CA THR A 133 2.77 9.03 -19.92
C THR A 133 3.95 8.10 -20.21
N HIS A 134 5.09 8.65 -20.62
CA HIS A 134 6.30 7.85 -20.85
C HIS A 134 6.78 7.14 -19.57
N ILE A 135 6.85 7.86 -18.44
CA ILE A 135 7.21 7.24 -17.15
C ILE A 135 6.19 6.16 -16.77
N ALA A 136 4.89 6.38 -16.98
CA ALA A 136 3.87 5.36 -16.71
C ALA A 136 4.08 4.10 -17.56
N ILE A 137 4.42 4.26 -18.84
CA ILE A 137 4.72 3.14 -19.75
C ILE A 137 5.95 2.37 -19.27
N ASP A 138 7.04 3.07 -18.93
CA ASP A 138 8.28 2.43 -18.47
C ASP A 138 8.04 1.61 -17.20
N VAL A 139 7.28 2.16 -16.25
CA VAL A 139 6.82 1.44 -15.06
C VAL A 139 6.00 0.21 -15.44
N MET A 140 5.00 0.36 -16.32
CA MET A 140 4.15 -0.77 -16.73
C MET A 140 4.98 -1.87 -17.39
N GLN A 141 6.00 -1.51 -18.17
CA GLN A 141 6.92 -2.47 -18.78
C GLN A 141 7.80 -3.17 -17.75
N ALA A 142 8.29 -2.46 -16.72
CA ALA A 142 9.04 -3.05 -15.62
C ALA A 142 8.17 -4.03 -14.79
N LEU A 143 6.93 -3.66 -14.52
CA LEU A 143 5.95 -4.50 -13.83
C LEU A 143 5.41 -5.63 -14.70
N TRP A 144 5.59 -5.55 -16.02
CA TRP A 144 5.21 -6.61 -16.95
C TRP A 144 6.16 -7.80 -16.85
N ALA A 145 6.01 -8.57 -15.78
CA ALA A 145 6.52 -9.92 -15.73
C ALA A 145 5.69 -10.77 -16.68
N ARG A 146 6.22 -11.08 -17.88
CA ARG A 146 5.63 -12.13 -18.75
C ARG A 146 5.42 -13.35 -17.87
N GLY A 147 4.20 -13.87 -17.80
CA GLY A 147 3.72 -14.92 -16.87
C GLY A 147 4.42 -16.28 -16.97
N GLY A 148 5.75 -16.29 -16.88
CA GLY A 148 6.64 -17.44 -17.02
C GLY A 148 7.43 -17.78 -15.77
N VAL A 149 7.19 -17.10 -14.63
CA VAL A 149 7.76 -17.48 -13.32
C VAL A 149 6.64 -17.72 -12.29
N LEU A 150 5.52 -18.27 -12.75
CA LEU A 150 4.52 -18.92 -11.88
C LEU A 150 4.65 -20.45 -11.92
N ALA A 151 5.59 -20.98 -12.70
CA ALA A 151 5.85 -22.41 -12.81
C ALA A 151 7.09 -22.79 -11.98
N ALA A 152 6.81 -23.51 -10.89
CA ALA A 152 7.68 -24.48 -10.23
C ALA A 152 9.13 -24.04 -9.91
N GLY A 153 9.30 -23.47 -8.71
CA GLY A 153 10.48 -23.77 -7.91
C GLY A 153 10.24 -25.05 -7.12
N ASP A 154 11.09 -26.04 -7.35
CA ASP A 154 11.04 -27.40 -6.81
C ASP A 154 11.15 -27.36 -5.27
N GLY A 155 10.00 -27.31 -4.59
CA GLY A 155 9.95 -27.35 -3.12
C GLY A 155 8.90 -26.44 -2.53
N GLY A 156 7.65 -26.91 -2.43
CA GLY A 156 6.66 -26.43 -1.46
C GLY A 156 6.32 -24.92 -1.51
N GLY A 157 6.41 -24.27 -2.67
CA GLY A 157 6.18 -22.84 -2.83
C GLY A 157 4.70 -22.46 -2.73
N SER A 158 4.38 -21.57 -1.79
CA SER A 158 3.08 -20.90 -1.62
C SER A 158 2.55 -20.38 -2.97
N ILE A 159 1.32 -20.75 -3.32
CA ILE A 159 0.62 -20.17 -4.47
C ILE A 159 0.53 -18.67 -4.22
N VAL A 160 1.10 -17.85 -5.11
CA VAL A 160 1.01 -16.39 -5.02
C VAL A 160 -0.47 -16.01 -5.03
N LYS A 161 -0.94 -15.40 -3.94
CA LYS A 161 -2.36 -15.08 -3.72
C LYS A 161 -2.74 -13.75 -4.41
N PHE A 162 -2.44 -13.63 -5.70
CA PHE A 162 -2.97 -12.51 -6.47
C PHE A 162 -4.48 -12.64 -6.63
N ILE A 163 -5.18 -11.55 -6.36
CA ILE A 163 -6.60 -11.45 -6.67
C ILE A 163 -6.76 -11.59 -8.18
N GLN A 164 -7.55 -12.58 -8.60
CA GLN A 164 -7.79 -12.80 -10.01
C GLN A 164 -8.67 -11.67 -10.54
N LEU A 165 -8.37 -11.21 -11.75
CA LEU A 165 -9.21 -10.19 -12.41
C LEU A 165 -10.68 -10.62 -12.49
N SER A 166 -10.95 -11.92 -12.67
CA SER A 166 -12.31 -12.47 -12.65
C SER A 166 -13.05 -12.22 -11.33
N ASP A 167 -12.34 -12.35 -10.21
CA ASP A 167 -12.90 -12.19 -8.87
C ASP A 167 -13.14 -10.70 -8.61
N TRP A 168 -12.16 -9.86 -8.95
CA TRP A 168 -12.27 -8.41 -8.89
C TRP A 168 -13.44 -7.88 -9.74
N PHE A 169 -13.56 -8.31 -11.01
CA PHE A 169 -14.71 -7.94 -11.86
C PHE A 169 -16.02 -8.53 -11.33
N GLY A 170 -15.98 -9.69 -10.65
CA GLY A 170 -17.11 -10.29 -9.98
C GLY A 170 -17.70 -9.38 -8.91
N GLU A 171 -16.87 -8.64 -8.18
CA GLU A 171 -17.31 -7.75 -7.11
C GLU A 171 -18.02 -6.49 -7.60
N LEU A 172 -17.72 -6.03 -8.80
CA LEU A 172 -18.49 -4.96 -9.43
C LEU A 172 -19.98 -5.32 -9.55
N LYS A 173 -20.33 -6.62 -9.61
CA LYS A 173 -21.73 -7.08 -9.60
C LYS A 173 -22.43 -6.81 -8.26
N ASN A 174 -21.70 -6.73 -7.16
CA ASN A 174 -22.25 -6.42 -5.83
C ASN A 174 -22.41 -4.91 -5.63
N ILE A 175 -21.58 -4.12 -6.31
CA ILE A 175 -21.59 -2.65 -6.24
C ILE A 175 -22.62 -2.07 -7.22
N ARG A 176 -22.76 -2.65 -8.40
CA ARG A 176 -23.65 -2.15 -9.47
C ARG A 176 -25.11 -1.92 -9.03
N PRO A 177 -25.75 -2.78 -8.21
CA PRO A 177 -27.10 -2.54 -7.71
C PRO A 177 -27.19 -1.30 -6.81
N GLN A 178 -26.12 -0.96 -6.08
CA GLN A 178 -26.08 0.18 -5.16
C GLN A 178 -26.16 1.52 -5.89
N PHE A 179 -25.81 1.52 -7.18
CA PHE A 179 -25.88 2.70 -8.07
C PHE A 179 -26.93 2.55 -9.18
N ASN A 180 -27.91 1.64 -9.01
CA ASN A 180 -28.97 1.38 -9.99
C ASN A 180 -28.46 1.11 -11.42
N GLY A 181 -27.27 0.51 -11.55
CA GLY A 181 -26.65 0.25 -12.85
C GLY A 181 -26.02 1.46 -13.55
N GLY A 182 -26.02 2.64 -12.91
CA GLY A 182 -25.26 3.82 -13.34
C GLY A 182 -23.80 3.79 -12.88
N THR A 183 -23.07 4.87 -13.17
CA THR A 183 -21.76 5.14 -12.56
C THR A 183 -21.96 5.61 -11.11
N GLY A 184 -20.96 5.44 -10.25
CA GLY A 184 -20.99 5.91 -8.86
C GLY A 184 -21.40 7.38 -8.71
N ALA A 185 -21.67 7.84 -7.49
CA ALA A 185 -22.27 9.14 -7.19
C ALA A 185 -21.74 10.31 -8.04
N ASP A 186 -22.51 10.73 -9.04
CA ASP A 186 -22.30 11.97 -9.79
C ASP A 186 -23.38 12.98 -9.39
N SER A 187 -23.01 13.90 -8.49
CA SER A 187 -23.51 15.28 -8.48
C SER A 187 -22.80 16.09 -7.38
N ARG A 188 -21.79 16.89 -7.75
CA ARG A 188 -21.26 18.03 -6.95
C ARG A 188 -20.82 17.76 -5.50
N GLY A 189 -20.53 16.53 -5.12
CA GLY A 189 -19.78 16.19 -3.91
C GLY A 189 -18.38 15.82 -4.35
N THR A 190 -17.39 16.60 -3.94
CA THR A 190 -15.98 16.29 -4.09
C THR A 190 -15.72 14.80 -3.85
N PHE A 191 -15.51 14.03 -4.92
CA PHE A 191 -14.41 13.08 -4.87
C PHE A 191 -13.18 13.96 -4.69
N GLY A 192 -12.88 14.31 -3.44
CA GLY A 192 -11.51 14.68 -3.11
C GLY A 192 -10.68 13.56 -3.71
N ALA A 193 -9.61 13.93 -4.39
CA ALA A 193 -8.63 13.01 -4.92
C ALA A 193 -7.99 12.21 -3.76
N GLY A 194 -8.77 11.38 -3.09
CA GLY A 194 -8.35 10.14 -2.46
C GLY A 194 -8.24 9.11 -3.57
N GLY A 195 -7.49 9.46 -4.63
CA GLY A 195 -6.69 8.45 -5.27
C GLY A 195 -5.99 7.71 -4.14
N ILE A 196 -5.94 6.39 -4.23
CA ILE A 196 -4.90 5.66 -3.54
C ILE A 196 -3.63 6.38 -3.97
N VAL A 197 -3.12 7.30 -3.16
CA VAL A 197 -1.76 7.75 -3.29
C VAL A 197 -1.04 6.50 -2.83
N PRO A 198 -0.45 5.70 -3.74
CA PRO A 198 0.44 4.68 -3.26
C PRO A 198 1.50 5.49 -2.55
N ALA A 199 1.63 5.34 -1.24
CA ALA A 199 2.80 5.83 -0.55
C ALA A 199 3.99 5.12 -1.23
N GLY A 200 4.56 5.79 -2.23
CA GLY A 200 5.69 5.38 -3.06
C GLY A 200 5.82 3.89 -3.32
N ILE A 201 4.79 3.22 -3.87
CA ILE A 201 4.96 1.81 -4.25
C ILE A 201 5.78 1.70 -5.51
N VAL A 202 5.68 2.63 -6.46
CA VAL A 202 6.26 2.46 -7.79
C VAL A 202 7.60 3.17 -7.91
N ARG A 203 8.60 2.45 -8.42
CA ARG A 203 9.94 2.97 -8.75
C ARG A 203 10.02 3.20 -10.26
N ARG A 204 10.55 4.37 -10.64
CA ARG A 204 11.02 4.68 -11.99
C ARG A 204 12.53 4.50 -12.08
#